data_AF-A0A453S4P3-F1
#
_entry.id   AF-A0A453S4P3-F1
#
_cell.length_a   1.000
_cell.length_b   1.000
_cell.length_c   1.000
_cell.angle_alpha   90.00
_cell.angle_beta   90.00
_cell.angle_gamma   90.00
#
_symmetry.space_group_name_H-M   'P 1'
#
loop_
_entity.id
_entity.type
_entity.pdbx_description
1 polymer ?
#
loop_
_entity_poly.entity_id
_entity_poly.type
_entity_poly.pdbx_seq_one_letter_code
_entity_poly.pdbx_strand_id
1 'polypeptide(L)'
;RITKLIEEEVELDEAFWGQEALKEDEEDDNYQEEQDAGDVFDSDFDEDEPQPDDDPEKEVSERLPIKKRLFFPGKTMKKMKAKKKKKKNKVIKLEDDEGIDDKTTDKTTSSKQSDVPDEWESEKTIRKSTRTSVIVRQAEREAIRAEKQATAKPIKKRKEGEEKRMTQEEMLLEAAETEIMNMRNLERVLAREEEVKKKAVVQKAVYEGPTLRFHSRDG
;
A
#
# COMPACT_ATOMS: atom_id res chain seq x y z
N ARG A 1 24.12 -37.07 1.01
CA ARG A 1 23.37 -35.92 1.58
C ARG A 1 22.28 -35.50 0.61
N ILE A 2 22.58 -34.82 -0.51
CA ILE A 2 21.53 -34.51 -1.51
C ILE A 2 20.84 -35.79 -2.02
N THR A 3 21.60 -36.84 -2.35
CA THR A 3 21.03 -38.15 -2.74
C THR A 3 20.07 -38.69 -1.67
N LYS A 4 20.52 -38.82 -0.40
CA LYS A 4 19.63 -39.23 0.71
C LYS A 4 18.39 -38.37 0.85
N LEU A 5 18.48 -37.06 0.66
CA LEU A 5 17.30 -36.19 0.75
C LEU A 5 16.29 -36.45 -0.38
N ILE A 6 16.76 -36.85 -1.58
CA ILE A 6 15.89 -37.25 -2.70
C ILE A 6 15.34 -38.68 -2.47
N GLU A 7 16.14 -39.58 -1.91
CA GLU A 7 15.71 -40.92 -1.48
C GLU A 7 14.58 -40.80 -0.41
N GLU A 8 14.78 -39.92 0.58
CA GLU A 8 13.84 -39.61 1.67
C GLU A 8 12.60 -38.82 1.20
N GLU A 9 12.72 -37.99 0.15
CA GLU A 9 11.61 -37.30 -0.52
C GLU A 9 10.69 -38.31 -1.25
N VAL A 10 11.26 -39.25 -2.00
CA VAL A 10 10.50 -40.30 -2.71
C VAL A 10 9.85 -41.29 -1.74
N GLU A 11 10.54 -41.70 -0.67
CA GLU A 11 9.95 -42.56 0.38
C GLU A 11 8.74 -41.91 1.07
N LEU A 12 8.75 -40.58 1.23
CA LEU A 12 7.64 -39.82 1.81
C LEU A 12 6.49 -39.59 0.82
N ASP A 13 6.78 -39.33 -0.45
CA ASP A 13 5.77 -39.23 -1.52
C ASP A 13 5.06 -40.58 -1.71
N GLU A 14 5.78 -41.70 -1.77
CA GLU A 14 5.17 -43.03 -1.87
C GLU A 14 4.30 -43.36 -0.64
N ALA A 15 4.70 -42.93 0.56
CA ALA A 15 3.90 -43.10 1.78
C ALA A 15 2.64 -42.21 1.80
N PHE A 16 2.69 -41.02 1.20
CA PHE A 16 1.55 -40.09 1.13
C PHE A 16 0.55 -40.47 0.03
N TRP A 17 1.02 -40.78 -1.18
CA TRP A 17 0.16 -41.17 -2.30
C TRP A 17 -0.28 -42.64 -2.24
N GLY A 18 0.48 -43.51 -1.55
CA GLY A 18 0.15 -44.92 -1.32
C GLY A 18 -0.91 -45.18 -0.23
N GLN A 19 -1.56 -44.14 0.29
CA GLN A 19 -2.68 -44.26 1.23
C GLN A 19 -3.86 -45.04 0.60
N GLU A 20 -4.63 -45.75 1.43
CA GLU A 20 -5.76 -46.57 0.99
C GLU A 20 -6.86 -45.70 0.36
N ALA A 21 -7.27 -44.62 1.02
CA ALA A 21 -8.26 -43.65 0.53
C ALA A 21 -7.82 -42.77 -0.67
N LEU A 22 -6.69 -43.08 -1.31
CA LEU A 22 -6.21 -42.44 -2.56
C LEU A 22 -5.95 -43.46 -3.68
N LYS A 23 -6.31 -44.73 -3.48
CA LYS A 23 -6.26 -45.78 -4.52
C LYS A 23 -7.56 -45.82 -5.32
N GLU A 24 -7.45 -46.34 -6.53
CA GLU A 24 -8.61 -46.71 -7.34
C GLU A 24 -9.22 -48.00 -6.75
N ASP A 25 -10.36 -47.89 -6.06
CA ASP A 25 -11.09 -49.04 -5.52
C ASP A 25 -12.00 -49.69 -6.60
N GLU A 26 -12.19 -51.00 -6.54
CA GLU A 26 -12.99 -51.75 -7.54
C GLU A 26 -14.51 -51.42 -7.49
N GLU A 27 -14.95 -50.64 -6.49
CA GLU A 27 -16.35 -50.22 -6.26
C GLU A 27 -16.47 -48.67 -6.15
N ASP A 28 -15.56 -47.92 -6.79
CA ASP A 28 -15.58 -46.45 -6.91
C ASP A 28 -16.71 -45.97 -7.87
N ASP A 29 -17.95 -46.05 -7.38
CA ASP A 29 -19.14 -45.56 -8.06
C ASP A 29 -19.31 -44.04 -7.88
N ASN A 30 -19.96 -43.38 -8.84
CA ASN A 30 -20.08 -41.91 -8.82
C ASN A 30 -20.83 -41.41 -7.56
N TYR A 31 -20.31 -40.35 -6.93
CA TYR A 31 -20.87 -39.75 -5.71
C TYR A 31 -22.40 -39.59 -5.77
N GLN A 32 -23.07 -40.10 -4.72
CA GLN A 32 -24.51 -40.01 -4.55
C GLN A 32 -24.81 -38.99 -3.44
N GLU A 33 -25.73 -38.06 -3.71
CA GLU A 33 -26.16 -37.05 -2.73
C GLU A 33 -27.03 -37.70 -1.65
N GLU A 34 -26.45 -37.92 -0.46
CA GLU A 34 -27.24 -38.29 0.71
C GLU A 34 -28.16 -37.13 1.12
N GLN A 35 -29.35 -37.45 1.63
CA GLN A 35 -30.28 -36.43 2.11
C GLN A 35 -29.75 -35.83 3.43
N ASP A 36 -29.13 -34.66 3.32
CA ASP A 36 -28.71 -33.86 4.48
C ASP A 36 -29.87 -33.68 5.48
N ALA A 37 -29.58 -33.92 6.76
CA ALA A 37 -30.51 -33.73 7.87
C ALA A 37 -30.73 -32.24 8.20
N GLY A 38 -29.85 -31.36 7.71
CA GLY A 38 -29.81 -29.95 8.02
C GLY A 38 -28.96 -29.65 9.27
N ASP A 39 -28.41 -28.44 9.31
CA ASP A 39 -27.53 -28.00 10.40
C ASP A 39 -28.26 -27.96 11.76
N VAL A 40 -27.58 -28.42 12.82
CA VAL A 40 -28.13 -28.53 14.18
C VAL A 40 -27.24 -27.75 15.13
N PHE A 41 -27.65 -26.51 15.40
CA PHE A 41 -26.97 -25.63 16.35
C PHE A 41 -27.12 -26.10 17.79
N ASP A 42 -26.03 -25.98 18.56
CA ASP A 42 -26.04 -26.15 20.01
C ASP A 42 -26.87 -25.05 20.69
N SER A 43 -27.35 -25.32 21.91
CA SER A 43 -28.31 -24.46 22.62
C SER A 43 -27.77 -23.08 23.04
N ASP A 44 -26.46 -22.88 22.97
CA ASP A 44 -25.73 -21.64 23.25
C ASP A 44 -25.35 -20.85 21.98
N PHE A 45 -25.70 -21.33 20.78
CA PHE A 45 -25.43 -20.60 19.52
C PHE A 45 -26.16 -19.25 19.42
N ASP A 46 -27.34 -19.14 20.04
CA ASP A 46 -28.12 -17.90 20.18
C ASP A 46 -27.79 -17.15 21.51
N GLU A 47 -26.82 -17.59 22.31
CA GLU A 47 -26.39 -16.87 23.52
C GLU A 47 -25.38 -15.77 23.15
N ASP A 48 -25.71 -14.50 23.43
CA ASP A 48 -24.86 -13.35 23.16
C ASP A 48 -23.46 -13.55 23.79
N GLU A 49 -22.41 -13.63 22.95
CA GLU A 49 -21.02 -13.61 23.44
C GLU A 49 -20.82 -12.39 24.37
N PRO A 50 -20.08 -12.55 25.49
CA PRO A 50 -19.86 -11.45 26.42
C PRO A 50 -19.16 -10.30 25.69
N GLN A 51 -19.87 -9.17 25.54
CA GLN A 51 -19.35 -8.01 24.82
C GLN A 51 -17.94 -7.67 25.33
N PRO A 52 -16.94 -7.50 24.45
CA PRO A 52 -15.61 -7.11 24.88
C PRO A 52 -15.71 -5.78 25.63
N ASP A 53 -14.97 -5.64 26.74
CA ASP A 53 -14.91 -4.42 27.54
C ASP A 53 -14.52 -3.23 26.64
N ASP A 54 -15.53 -2.48 26.20
CA ASP A 54 -15.40 -1.36 25.25
C ASP A 54 -14.90 -0.11 26.00
N ASP A 55 -13.68 -0.24 26.56
CA ASP A 55 -12.85 0.83 27.11
C ASP A 55 -11.94 1.37 25.97
N PRO A 56 -12.39 2.40 25.24
CA PRO A 56 -11.74 2.83 24.00
C PRO A 56 -10.36 3.47 24.23
N GLU A 57 -9.97 3.77 25.48
CA GLU A 57 -8.62 4.24 25.77
C GLU A 57 -7.58 3.09 25.68
N LYS A 58 -8.00 1.84 25.92
CA LYS A 58 -7.10 0.69 26.01
C LYS A 58 -6.84 0.05 24.64
N GLU A 59 -7.90 -0.41 23.97
CA GLU A 59 -7.87 -1.04 22.64
C GLU A 59 -7.12 -0.20 21.59
N VAL A 60 -7.43 1.11 21.53
CA VAL A 60 -6.85 2.04 20.55
C VAL A 60 -5.35 2.27 20.79
N SER A 61 -4.86 2.06 22.03
CA SER A 61 -3.44 2.17 22.35
C SER A 61 -2.61 0.98 21.84
N GLU A 62 -3.21 -0.21 21.78
CA GLU A 62 -2.53 -1.45 21.37
C GLU A 62 -2.70 -1.73 19.87
N ARG A 63 -3.90 -1.49 19.31
CA ARG A 63 -4.19 -1.76 17.88
C ARG A 63 -3.54 -0.77 16.91
N LEU A 64 -3.13 0.42 17.35
CA LEU A 64 -2.48 1.42 16.48
C LEU A 64 -0.98 1.13 16.32
N PRO A 65 -0.48 0.78 15.11
CA PRO A 65 0.94 0.50 14.91
C PRO A 65 1.77 1.76 15.15
N ILE A 66 2.52 1.79 16.25
CA ILE A 66 3.40 2.90 16.65
C ILE A 66 4.38 3.18 15.50
N LYS A 67 4.15 4.28 14.77
CA LYS A 67 4.88 4.63 13.55
C LYS A 67 6.34 5.01 13.88
N LYS A 68 7.20 3.99 13.99
CA LYS A 68 8.64 4.08 14.19
C LYS A 68 9.26 4.92 13.06
N ARG A 69 9.45 6.21 13.31
CA ARG A 69 10.01 7.16 12.34
C ARG A 69 11.43 6.72 11.97
N LEU A 70 11.69 6.51 10.68
CA LEU A 70 13.03 6.23 10.20
C LEU A 70 13.94 7.44 10.47
N PHE A 71 14.88 7.28 11.40
CA PHE A 71 15.92 8.27 11.68
C PHE A 71 17.14 7.95 10.82
N PHE A 72 17.48 8.85 9.88
CA PHE A 72 18.78 8.81 9.21
C PHE A 72 19.90 9.11 10.23
N PRO A 73 20.95 8.27 10.32
CA PRO A 73 22.09 8.57 11.17
C PRO A 73 22.75 9.88 10.72
N GLY A 74 22.90 10.83 11.65
CA GLY A 74 23.52 12.14 11.42
C GLY A 74 22.60 13.37 11.55
N LYS A 75 21.27 13.23 11.59
CA LYS A 75 20.35 14.38 11.81
C LYS A 75 20.04 14.63 13.29
N THR A 76 20.75 15.58 13.90
CA THR A 76 20.42 16.09 15.25
C THR A 76 19.18 16.99 15.20
N MET A 77 18.08 16.55 15.82
CA MET A 77 16.86 17.38 15.91
C MET A 77 17.05 18.52 16.93
N LYS A 78 16.94 19.78 16.48
CA LYS A 78 16.94 20.94 17.37
C LYS A 78 15.72 20.88 18.30
N LYS A 79 15.96 20.81 19.61
CA LYS A 79 14.91 20.72 20.65
C LYS A 79 14.11 22.03 20.73
N MET A 80 13.02 22.15 19.97
CA MET A 80 12.06 23.25 20.13
C MET A 80 11.34 23.10 21.48
N LYS A 81 11.49 24.08 22.38
CA LYS A 81 10.78 24.06 23.67
C LYS A 81 9.30 24.37 23.47
N ALA A 82 8.43 23.44 23.88
CA ALA A 82 6.99 23.60 23.80
C ALA A 82 6.50 24.75 24.70
N LYS A 83 5.92 25.81 24.11
CA LYS A 83 5.21 26.86 24.85
C LYS A 83 3.76 26.41 25.09
N LYS A 84 3.42 26.11 26.34
CA LYS A 84 2.09 25.67 26.79
C LYS A 84 1.04 26.74 26.51
N LYS A 85 0.10 26.49 25.56
CA LYS A 85 -1.06 27.36 25.34
C LYS A 85 -1.93 27.40 26.60
N LYS A 86 -2.25 28.59 27.12
CA LYS A 86 -3.33 28.75 28.12
C LYS A 86 -4.66 28.94 27.39
N LYS A 87 -5.68 28.15 27.75
CA LYS A 87 -7.07 28.45 27.40
C LYS A 87 -7.52 29.73 28.13
N LYS A 88 -8.38 30.53 27.50
CA LYS A 88 -9.22 31.54 28.15
C LYS A 88 -10.63 31.40 27.60
N ASN A 89 -11.56 30.95 28.43
CA ASN A 89 -12.98 31.10 28.14
C ASN A 89 -13.37 32.55 28.49
N LYS A 90 -14.24 33.18 27.71
CA LYS A 90 -15.21 34.14 28.25
C LYS A 90 -16.51 33.99 27.46
N VAL A 91 -17.62 33.98 28.18
CA VAL A 91 -18.97 33.76 27.63
C VAL A 91 -19.56 35.09 27.15
N ILE A 92 -20.49 34.93 26.19
CA ILE A 92 -21.43 35.90 25.62
C ILE A 92 -21.95 36.91 26.66
N LYS A 93 -22.13 38.16 26.23
CA LYS A 93 -23.27 38.99 26.67
C LYS A 93 -23.78 39.79 25.46
N LEU A 94 -25.08 39.74 25.23
CA LEU A 94 -25.83 40.59 24.31
C LEU A 94 -26.48 41.71 25.14
N GLU A 95 -26.64 42.89 24.53
CA GLU A 95 -27.61 43.94 24.88
C GLU A 95 -27.49 45.04 23.81
N ASP A 96 -28.63 45.48 23.28
CA ASP A 96 -28.76 46.45 22.18
C ASP A 96 -29.03 47.88 22.71
N ASP A 97 -28.65 48.91 21.95
CA ASP A 97 -29.37 50.21 21.90
C ASP A 97 -28.99 51.06 20.65
N GLU A 98 -29.73 52.13 20.37
CA GLU A 98 -29.83 52.82 19.06
C GLU A 98 -29.04 54.15 18.89
N GLY A 99 -28.99 54.67 17.64
CA GLY A 99 -28.45 56.01 17.25
C GLY A 99 -27.76 55.98 15.85
N ILE A 100 -28.27 56.56 14.76
CA ILE A 100 -28.50 58.00 14.40
C ILE A 100 -27.16 58.78 14.30
N ASP A 101 -26.76 59.51 13.24
CA ASP A 101 -27.07 59.58 11.77
C ASP A 101 -25.87 60.35 11.09
N ASP A 102 -25.72 60.73 9.79
CA ASP A 102 -26.37 60.57 8.47
C ASP A 102 -25.28 60.87 7.36
N LYS A 103 -25.59 60.61 6.06
CA LYS A 103 -24.94 61.16 4.81
C LYS A 103 -23.53 60.65 4.41
N THR A 104 -23.16 60.52 3.11
CA THR A 104 -23.87 60.54 1.80
C THR A 104 -22.99 59.91 0.68
N THR A 105 -23.58 59.67 -0.50
CA THR A 105 -22.98 59.58 -1.87
C THR A 105 -22.02 58.43 -2.25
N ASP A 106 -22.59 57.43 -2.92
CA ASP A 106 -22.23 56.94 -4.27
C ASP A 106 -20.76 56.98 -4.78
N LYS A 107 -20.20 55.81 -5.10
CA LYS A 107 -20.15 55.30 -6.50
C LYS A 107 -19.56 53.90 -6.71
N THR A 108 -20.44 52.98 -7.15
CA THR A 108 -20.31 52.05 -8.30
C THR A 108 -18.97 51.36 -8.64
N THR A 109 -19.04 50.01 -8.75
CA THR A 109 -18.27 49.10 -9.65
C THR A 109 -16.74 49.02 -9.45
N SER A 110 -16.12 47.84 -9.37
CA SER A 110 -16.26 46.73 -10.33
C SER A 110 -16.01 45.31 -9.76
N SER A 111 -16.17 44.30 -10.62
CA SER A 111 -16.19 42.86 -10.32
C SER A 111 -14.86 42.23 -9.89
N LYS A 112 -14.99 41.20 -9.02
CA LYS A 112 -14.13 40.01 -8.85
C LYS A 112 -13.03 39.79 -9.91
N GLN A 113 -11.83 39.50 -9.42
CA GLN A 113 -11.08 38.30 -9.83
C GLN A 113 -10.34 37.71 -8.62
N SER A 114 -10.09 36.40 -8.63
CA SER A 114 -9.72 35.59 -7.46
C SER A 114 -8.45 34.77 -7.70
N ASP A 115 -7.73 34.47 -6.61
CA ASP A 115 -6.68 33.45 -6.46
C ASP A 115 -5.80 33.13 -7.68
N VAL A 116 -4.62 33.76 -7.72
CA VAL A 116 -3.43 33.18 -8.35
C VAL A 116 -2.50 32.74 -7.20
N PRO A 117 -2.23 31.44 -7.00
CA PRO A 117 -1.32 30.97 -5.97
C PRO A 117 0.11 31.51 -6.14
N ASP A 118 0.69 31.98 -5.04
CA ASP A 118 2.03 32.58 -4.99
C ASP A 118 3.14 31.52 -4.98
N GLU A 119 3.29 30.80 -6.08
CA GLU A 119 4.26 29.69 -6.21
C GLU A 119 5.67 30.20 -6.60
N TRP A 120 5.76 31.36 -7.26
CA TRP A 120 7.01 31.95 -7.78
C TRP A 120 7.95 32.56 -6.72
N GLU A 121 7.48 32.87 -5.51
CA GLU A 121 8.35 33.25 -4.38
C GLU A 121 9.38 32.15 -4.05
N SER A 122 8.98 30.88 -4.19
CA SER A 122 9.77 29.70 -3.76
C SER A 122 11.05 29.49 -4.60
N GLU A 123 11.01 29.82 -5.90
CA GLU A 123 12.08 29.52 -6.86
C GLU A 123 13.39 30.30 -6.61
N LYS A 124 13.30 31.43 -5.91
CA LYS A 124 14.41 32.38 -5.72
C LYS A 124 15.60 31.80 -4.91
N THR A 125 15.38 30.66 -4.25
CA THR A 125 16.38 29.98 -3.41
C THR A 125 17.27 28.95 -4.15
N ILE A 126 16.96 28.65 -5.41
CA ILE A 126 17.58 27.54 -6.15
C ILE A 126 18.69 28.03 -7.09
N ARG A 127 19.80 27.26 -7.21
CA ARG A 127 20.89 27.57 -8.17
C ARG A 127 20.35 27.59 -9.60
N LYS A 128 20.77 28.59 -10.41
CA LYS A 128 20.25 28.83 -11.77
C LYS A 128 20.22 27.59 -12.68
N SER A 129 21.25 26.73 -12.63
CA SER A 129 21.34 25.49 -13.41
C SER A 129 20.45 24.35 -12.90
N THR A 130 20.07 24.37 -11.62
CA THR A 130 19.07 23.44 -11.06
C THR A 130 17.65 23.94 -11.34
N ARG A 131 17.44 25.26 -11.35
CA ARG A 131 16.13 25.86 -11.67
C ARG A 131 15.66 25.46 -13.06
N THR A 132 16.52 25.53 -14.09
CA THR A 132 16.15 25.12 -15.46
C THR A 132 15.81 23.64 -15.56
N SER A 133 16.57 22.74 -14.92
CA SER A 133 16.28 21.30 -14.96
C SER A 133 15.02 20.90 -14.17
N VAL A 134 14.66 21.66 -13.13
CA VAL A 134 13.39 21.50 -12.41
C VAL A 134 12.20 21.96 -13.28
N ILE A 135 12.29 23.14 -13.91
CA ILE A 135 11.24 23.67 -14.82
C ILE A 135 10.99 22.73 -15.99
N VAL A 136 12.04 22.26 -16.68
CA VAL A 136 11.89 21.29 -17.79
C VAL A 136 11.19 20.02 -17.31
N ARG A 137 11.58 19.48 -16.15
CA ARG A 137 10.98 18.26 -15.59
C ARG A 137 9.55 18.45 -15.07
N GLN A 138 9.16 19.66 -14.70
CA GLN A 138 7.76 19.99 -14.41
C GLN A 138 6.94 20.05 -15.71
N ALA A 139 7.42 20.76 -16.72
CA ALA A 139 6.78 20.84 -18.03
C ALA A 139 6.60 19.46 -18.70
N GLU A 140 7.62 18.57 -18.63
CA GLU A 140 7.51 17.17 -19.07
C GLU A 140 6.37 16.41 -18.37
N ARG A 141 6.27 16.54 -17.04
CA ARG A 141 5.23 15.88 -16.22
C ARG A 141 3.84 16.44 -16.49
N GLU A 142 3.74 17.73 -16.75
CA GLU A 142 2.49 18.42 -17.06
C GLU A 142 2.03 18.13 -18.49
N ALA A 143 2.94 18.04 -19.46
CA ALA A 143 2.63 17.55 -20.80
C ALA A 143 2.09 16.11 -20.75
N ILE A 144 2.73 15.19 -20.03
CA ILE A 144 2.25 13.80 -19.85
C ILE A 144 0.89 13.76 -19.13
N ARG A 145 0.64 14.67 -18.18
CA ARG A 145 -0.66 14.78 -17.50
C ARG A 145 -1.75 15.30 -18.44
N ALA A 146 -1.45 16.35 -19.21
CA ALA A 146 -2.35 16.97 -20.16
C ALA A 146 -2.69 16.02 -21.32
N GLU A 147 -1.70 15.30 -21.86
CA GLU A 147 -1.89 14.26 -22.87
C GLU A 147 -2.83 13.15 -22.37
N LYS A 148 -2.64 12.66 -21.15
CA LYS A 148 -3.54 11.68 -20.53
C LYS A 148 -4.94 12.22 -20.28
N GLN A 149 -5.10 13.52 -20.01
CA GLN A 149 -6.41 14.16 -19.85
C GLN A 149 -7.09 14.48 -21.19
N ALA A 150 -6.34 14.76 -22.25
CA ALA A 150 -6.86 14.99 -23.60
C ALA A 150 -7.20 13.68 -24.34
N THR A 151 -6.46 12.60 -24.08
CA THR A 151 -6.75 11.25 -24.61
C THR A 151 -7.83 10.52 -23.79
N ALA A 152 -8.10 10.95 -22.56
CA ALA A 152 -9.28 10.54 -21.79
C ALA A 152 -10.57 11.05 -22.44
N LYS A 153 -11.07 10.29 -23.42
CA LYS A 153 -12.37 10.52 -24.07
C LYS A 153 -13.45 10.76 -23.00
N PRO A 154 -14.32 11.77 -23.15
CA PRO A 154 -15.33 12.07 -22.14
C PRO A 154 -16.21 10.84 -21.91
N ILE A 155 -16.17 10.31 -20.69
CA ILE A 155 -16.93 9.12 -20.30
C ILE A 155 -18.41 9.47 -20.40
N LYS A 156 -19.02 9.06 -21.51
CA LYS A 156 -20.48 9.05 -21.64
C LYS A 156 -21.00 8.11 -20.56
N LYS A 157 -21.57 8.67 -19.49
CA LYS A 157 -22.29 7.90 -18.48
C LYS A 157 -23.35 7.08 -19.21
N ARG A 158 -23.12 5.76 -19.32
CA ARG A 158 -24.14 4.82 -19.79
C ARG A 158 -25.27 4.83 -18.74
N LYS A 159 -26.49 4.47 -19.15
CA LYS A 159 -27.58 4.38 -18.18
C LYS A 159 -27.27 3.28 -17.17
N GLU A 160 -27.30 3.65 -15.91
CA GLU A 160 -27.25 2.77 -14.76
C GLU A 160 -28.42 1.76 -14.89
N GLY A 161 -28.11 0.48 -15.06
CA GLY A 161 -29.10 -0.58 -15.37
C GLY A 161 -28.74 -1.55 -16.51
N GLU A 162 -27.76 -1.23 -17.37
CA GLU A 162 -27.22 -2.16 -18.37
C GLU A 162 -25.74 -2.55 -18.10
N GLU A 163 -25.45 -2.89 -16.84
CA GLU A 163 -24.34 -3.80 -16.56
C GLU A 163 -24.75 -5.20 -17.02
N LYS A 164 -24.52 -5.49 -18.32
CA LYS A 164 -24.44 -6.87 -18.77
C LYS A 164 -23.40 -7.56 -17.90
N ARG A 165 -23.84 -8.56 -17.12
CA ARG A 165 -22.90 -9.53 -16.53
C ARG A 165 -22.07 -10.09 -17.67
N MET A 166 -20.75 -9.95 -17.58
CA MET A 166 -19.81 -10.51 -18.56
C MET A 166 -20.20 -11.96 -18.83
N THR A 167 -20.34 -12.33 -20.10
CA THR A 167 -20.58 -13.74 -20.44
C THR A 167 -19.39 -14.57 -19.97
N GLN A 168 -19.59 -15.88 -19.79
CA GLN A 168 -18.49 -16.77 -19.45
C GLN A 168 -17.37 -16.71 -20.51
N GLU A 169 -17.71 -16.49 -21.78
CA GLU A 169 -16.77 -16.25 -22.87
C GLU A 169 -16.00 -14.93 -22.71
N GLU A 170 -16.69 -13.82 -22.40
CA GLU A 170 -16.06 -12.51 -22.15
C GLU A 170 -15.11 -12.56 -20.94
N MET A 171 -15.49 -13.29 -19.88
CA MET A 171 -14.65 -13.53 -18.71
C MET A 171 -13.41 -14.38 -19.02
N LEU A 172 -13.55 -15.43 -19.85
CA LEU A 172 -12.43 -16.26 -20.28
C LEU A 172 -11.47 -15.50 -21.21
N LEU A 173 -11.97 -14.57 -22.03
CA LEU A 173 -11.14 -13.70 -22.85
C LEU A 173 -10.35 -12.68 -22.00
N GLU A 174 -10.98 -12.05 -21.00
CA GLU A 174 -10.29 -11.18 -20.05
C GLU A 174 -9.25 -11.95 -19.21
N ALA A 175 -9.56 -13.19 -18.82
CA ALA A 175 -8.61 -14.09 -18.17
C ALA A 175 -7.39 -14.38 -19.06
N ALA A 176 -7.59 -14.68 -20.35
CA ALA A 176 -6.48 -14.92 -21.29
C ALA A 176 -5.63 -13.66 -21.55
N GLU A 177 -6.24 -12.48 -21.68
CA GLU A 177 -5.48 -11.22 -21.81
C GLU A 177 -4.67 -10.91 -20.55
N THR A 178 -5.22 -11.16 -19.36
CA THR A 178 -4.52 -10.94 -18.09
C THR A 178 -3.44 -12.00 -17.83
N GLU A 179 -3.64 -13.27 -18.23
CA GLU A 179 -2.61 -14.32 -18.21
C GLU A 179 -1.37 -13.89 -19.02
N ILE A 180 -1.57 -13.45 -20.26
CA ILE A 180 -0.48 -12.97 -21.14
C ILE A 180 0.27 -11.78 -20.51
N MET A 181 -0.44 -10.89 -19.81
CA MET A 181 0.19 -9.79 -19.05
C MET A 181 0.94 -10.29 -17.81
N ASN A 182 0.40 -11.27 -17.10
CA ASN A 182 0.98 -11.84 -15.89
C ASN A 182 2.25 -12.63 -16.20
N MET A 183 2.28 -13.44 -17.26
CA MET A 183 3.48 -14.12 -17.74
C MET A 183 4.59 -13.12 -18.07
N ARG A 184 4.28 -12.06 -18.85
CA ARG A 184 5.24 -10.99 -19.15
C ARG A 184 5.69 -10.20 -17.91
N ASN A 185 4.87 -10.13 -16.86
CA ASN A 185 5.26 -9.54 -15.58
C ASN A 185 6.20 -10.46 -14.81
N LEU A 186 5.91 -11.76 -14.75
CA LEU A 186 6.72 -12.80 -14.10
C LEU A 186 8.11 -12.92 -14.75
N GLU A 187 8.20 -12.98 -16.08
CA GLU A 187 9.46 -12.92 -16.84
C GLU A 187 10.33 -11.73 -16.41
N ARG A 188 9.71 -10.55 -16.27
CA ARG A 188 10.38 -9.31 -15.84
C ARG A 188 10.76 -9.28 -14.36
N VAL A 189 10.18 -10.14 -13.52
CA VAL A 189 10.60 -10.35 -12.13
C VAL A 189 11.76 -11.34 -12.10
N LEU A 190 11.61 -12.53 -12.70
CA LEU A 190 12.62 -13.57 -12.77
C LEU A 190 13.94 -13.07 -13.38
N ALA A 191 13.90 -12.31 -14.46
CA ALA A 191 15.10 -11.70 -15.06
C ALA A 191 15.84 -10.75 -14.10
N ARG A 192 15.10 -9.99 -13.26
CA ARG A 192 15.69 -9.12 -12.23
C ARG A 192 16.24 -9.92 -11.07
N GLU A 193 15.57 -11.00 -10.66
CA GLU A 193 16.06 -11.91 -9.62
C GLU A 193 17.34 -12.62 -10.07
N GLU A 194 17.42 -13.06 -11.32
CA GLU A 194 18.65 -13.56 -11.93
C GLU A 194 19.78 -12.51 -11.92
N GLU A 195 19.49 -11.27 -12.34
CA GLU A 195 20.47 -10.18 -12.28
C GLU A 195 20.95 -9.91 -10.85
N VAL A 196 20.04 -9.86 -9.88
CA VAL A 196 20.37 -9.65 -8.46
C VAL A 196 21.17 -10.83 -7.92
N LYS A 197 20.78 -12.07 -8.21
CA LYS A 197 21.49 -13.31 -7.82
C LYS A 197 22.91 -13.32 -8.39
N LYS A 198 23.09 -13.01 -9.68
CA LYS A 198 24.41 -12.90 -10.34
C LYS A 198 25.29 -11.80 -9.72
N LYS A 199 24.70 -10.66 -9.30
CA LYS A 199 25.42 -9.55 -8.65
C LYS A 199 25.67 -9.77 -7.15
N ALA A 200 24.85 -10.59 -6.48
CA ALA A 200 24.93 -10.87 -5.04
C ALA A 200 25.94 -11.97 -4.68
N VAL A 201 26.38 -12.79 -5.65
CA VAL A 201 27.51 -13.72 -5.45
C VAL A 201 28.81 -12.91 -5.37
N VAL A 202 29.09 -12.37 -4.18
CA VAL A 202 30.35 -11.71 -3.86
C VAL A 202 31.46 -12.76 -3.83
N GLN A 203 32.11 -12.98 -4.97
CA GLN A 203 33.34 -13.76 -5.06
C GLN A 203 34.45 -13.03 -4.30
N LYS A 204 34.56 -13.33 -3.00
CA LYS A 204 35.69 -12.88 -2.18
C LYS A 204 36.94 -13.59 -2.67
N ALA A 205 37.87 -12.85 -3.26
CA ALA A 205 39.19 -13.38 -3.60
C ALA A 205 39.84 -13.95 -2.33
N VAL A 206 40.22 -15.22 -2.36
CA VAL A 206 40.96 -15.86 -1.27
C VAL A 206 42.37 -15.29 -1.27
N TYR A 207 42.84 -14.82 -0.11
CA TYR A 207 44.19 -14.28 0.02
C TYR A 207 45.20 -15.43 0.13
N GLU A 208 45.84 -15.78 -0.98
CA GLU A 208 46.89 -16.80 -1.07
C GLU A 208 48.29 -16.28 -0.65
N GLY A 209 48.38 -15.03 -0.18
CA GLY A 209 49.65 -14.40 0.18
C GLY A 209 50.21 -14.83 1.55
N PRO A 210 51.50 -14.52 1.81
CA PRO A 210 52.16 -14.86 3.08
C PRO A 210 51.41 -14.29 4.29
N THR A 211 50.87 -15.17 5.13
CA THR A 211 50.06 -14.80 6.30
C THR A 211 50.91 -14.86 7.57
N LEU A 212 51.19 -13.71 8.18
CA LEU A 212 51.76 -13.67 9.54
C LEU A 212 50.75 -14.23 10.55
N ARG A 213 51.21 -15.19 11.36
CA ARG A 213 50.49 -15.71 12.52
C ARG A 213 51.32 -15.41 13.77
N PHE A 214 50.73 -14.69 14.72
CA PHE A 214 51.32 -14.49 16.04
C PHE A 214 50.86 -15.61 16.96
N HIS A 215 51.80 -16.17 17.72
CA HIS A 215 51.53 -17.15 18.77
C HIS A 215 51.89 -16.54 20.12
N SER A 216 51.09 -16.82 21.15
CA SER A 216 51.47 -16.52 22.53
C SER A 216 52.72 -17.31 22.89
N ARG A 217 53.56 -16.79 23.79
CA ARG A 217 54.81 -17.48 24.15
C ARG A 217 54.58 -18.70 25.03
N ASP A 218 53.44 -18.75 25.72
CA ASP A 218 53.16 -19.68 26.81
C ASP A 218 51.88 -20.54 26.59
N GLY A 219 51.27 -20.46 25.40
CA GLY A 219 50.05 -21.21 25.00
C GLY A 219 48.86 -20.33 24.69
#